data_AF-A0A7S0NFB5-F1
#
_entry.id   AF-A0A7S0NFB5-F1
#
_cell.length_a   1.000
_cell.length_b   1.000
_cell.length_c   1.000
_cell.angle_alpha   90.00
_cell.angle_beta   90.00
_cell.angle_gamma   90.00
#
_symmetry.space_group_name_H-M   'P 1'
#
loop_
_entity.id
_entity.type
_entity.pdbx_description
1 polymer ?
#
loop_
_entity_poly.entity_id
_entity_poly.type
_entity_poly.pdbx_seq_one_letter_code
_entity_poly.pdbx_strand_id
1 'polypeptide(L)'
;EKRQQQEEEAMAHRVNGILDPLMVNLAHFTGEASLTNMIDETYVKMDADGSGGLDFKEFNAGVKLLKTSAPIHLLEDDYDILTEDGKWTNEEGEFSAEQFQGMMRSELRR
;
A
#
# COMPACT_ATOMS: atom_id res chain seq x y z
N GLU A 1 -22.31 -14.36 2.56
CA GLU A 1 -21.26 -15.09 3.31
C GLU A 1 -20.23 -15.72 2.38
N LYS A 2 -20.36 -16.96 1.87
CA LYS A 2 -19.30 -17.57 1.01
C LYS A 2 -18.98 -16.88 -0.33
N ARG A 3 -19.93 -16.18 -0.95
CA ARG A 3 -19.69 -15.47 -2.23
C ARG A 3 -18.94 -14.16 -2.04
N GLN A 4 -19.37 -13.34 -1.08
CA GLN A 4 -18.70 -12.08 -0.70
C GLN A 4 -17.23 -12.33 -0.36
N GLN A 5 -16.95 -13.33 0.49
CA GLN A 5 -15.58 -13.64 0.89
C GLN A 5 -14.69 -14.04 -0.29
N GLN A 6 -15.20 -14.83 -1.24
CA GLN A 6 -14.46 -15.16 -2.46
C GLN A 6 -14.24 -13.97 -3.39
N GLU A 7 -15.20 -13.05 -3.46
CA GLU A 7 -15.10 -11.82 -4.25
C GLU A 7 -14.06 -10.87 -3.65
N GLU A 8 -14.06 -10.71 -2.32
CA GLU A 8 -13.06 -9.95 -1.56
C GLU A 8 -11.65 -10.57 -1.70
N GLU A 9 -11.52 -11.89 -1.61
CA GLU A 9 -10.23 -12.57 -1.81
C GLU A 9 -9.72 -12.42 -3.26
N ALA A 10 -10.61 -12.52 -4.25
CA ALA A 10 -10.24 -12.32 -5.65
C ALA A 10 -9.87 -10.86 -5.95
N MET A 11 -10.50 -9.91 -5.27
CA MET A 11 -10.21 -8.48 -5.33
C MET A 11 -8.89 -8.15 -4.64
N ALA A 12 -8.66 -8.65 -3.43
CA ALA A 12 -7.39 -8.50 -2.73
C ALA A 12 -6.22 -9.08 -3.54
N HIS A 13 -6.44 -10.23 -4.21
CA HIS A 13 -5.45 -10.80 -5.10
C HIS A 13 -5.15 -9.91 -6.34
N ARG A 14 -6.12 -9.11 -6.81
CA ARG A 14 -5.88 -8.13 -7.89
C ARG A 14 -5.06 -6.96 -7.40
N VAL A 15 -5.40 -6.40 -6.24
CA VAL A 15 -4.67 -5.28 -5.62
C VAL A 15 -3.22 -5.68 -5.31
N ASN A 16 -3.01 -6.91 -4.83
CA ASN A 16 -1.66 -7.45 -4.63
C ASN A 16 -0.86 -7.54 -5.93
N GLY A 17 -1.50 -7.87 -7.05
CA GLY A 17 -0.85 -7.84 -8.37
C GLY A 17 -0.48 -6.44 -8.82
N ILE A 18 -1.26 -5.42 -8.44
CA ILE A 18 -1.01 -4.01 -8.76
C ILE A 18 0.13 -3.45 -7.91
N LEU A 19 0.22 -3.86 -6.64
CA LEU A 19 1.30 -3.48 -5.73
C LEU A 19 2.54 -4.38 -5.81
N ASP A 20 2.50 -5.46 -6.59
CA ASP A 20 3.65 -6.35 -6.83
C ASP A 20 4.94 -5.60 -7.20
N PRO A 21 4.94 -4.59 -8.10
CA PRO A 21 6.15 -3.85 -8.43
C PRO A 21 6.72 -3.07 -7.23
N LEU A 22 5.85 -2.62 -6.32
CA LEU A 22 6.24 -1.99 -5.07
C LEU A 22 6.78 -3.04 -4.10
N MET A 23 6.11 -4.18 -3.97
CA MET A 23 6.51 -5.31 -3.12
C MET A 23 7.86 -5.87 -3.53
N VAL A 24 8.10 -6.11 -4.82
CA VAL A 24 9.38 -6.59 -5.34
C VAL A 24 10.49 -5.59 -5.01
N ASN A 25 10.22 -4.30 -5.14
CA ASN A 25 11.19 -3.28 -4.79
C ASN A 25 11.49 -3.32 -3.29
N LEU A 26 10.48 -3.38 -2.43
CA LEU A 26 10.64 -3.50 -0.98
C LEU A 26 11.28 -4.85 -0.55
N ALA A 27 10.94 -5.94 -1.23
CA ALA A 27 11.45 -7.30 -1.01
C ALA A 27 12.94 -7.38 -1.30
N HIS A 28 13.44 -6.68 -2.32
CA HIS A 28 14.88 -6.57 -2.55
C HIS A 28 15.64 -5.93 -1.38
N PHE A 29 14.96 -5.14 -0.53
CA PHE A 29 15.55 -4.45 0.61
C PHE A 29 15.26 -5.12 1.97
N THR A 30 14.70 -6.34 2.01
CA THR A 30 14.32 -7.07 3.26
C THR A 30 15.49 -7.55 4.12
N GLY A 31 16.54 -6.75 4.28
CA GLY A 31 17.35 -6.83 5.49
C GLY A 31 16.47 -6.42 6.67
N GLU A 32 16.34 -7.26 7.68
CA GLU A 32 15.35 -7.18 8.78
C GLU A 32 15.27 -5.82 9.53
N ALA A 33 16.32 -4.98 9.42
CA ALA A 33 16.39 -3.64 10.01
C ALA A 33 16.13 -2.47 9.03
N SER A 34 16.06 -2.72 7.72
CA SER A 34 16.00 -1.69 6.69
C SER A 34 14.62 -1.49 6.08
N LEU A 35 13.72 -2.47 6.20
CA LEU A 35 12.38 -2.40 5.60
C LEU A 35 11.57 -1.21 6.16
N THR A 36 11.58 -1.02 7.48
CA THR A 36 10.90 0.11 8.13
C THR A 36 11.42 1.45 7.61
N ASN A 37 12.74 1.63 7.55
CA ASN A 37 13.34 2.87 7.05
C ASN A 37 13.04 3.10 5.57
N MET A 38 13.08 2.06 4.74
CA MET A 38 12.78 2.19 3.31
C MET A 38 11.30 2.56 3.09
N ILE A 39 10.40 1.92 3.85
CA ILE A 39 8.98 2.24 3.78
C ILE A 39 8.73 3.66 4.29
N ASP A 40 9.38 4.07 5.36
CA ASP A 40 9.31 5.44 5.89
C ASP A 40 9.85 6.47 4.88
N GLU A 41 11.03 6.24 4.30
CA GLU A 41 11.58 7.10 3.25
C GLU A 41 10.72 7.16 1.99
N THR A 42 10.03 6.06 1.67
CA THR A 42 9.09 5.99 0.55
C THR A 42 7.83 6.78 0.91
N TYR A 43 7.30 6.59 2.11
CA TYR A 43 6.14 7.28 2.64
C TYR A 43 6.34 8.79 2.65
N VAL A 44 7.45 9.28 3.22
CA VAL A 44 7.81 10.70 3.27
C VAL A 44 7.96 11.33 1.87
N LYS A 45 8.30 10.53 0.84
CA LYS A 45 8.32 11.02 -0.54
C LYS A 45 6.94 11.13 -1.19
N MET A 46 5.97 10.37 -0.67
CA MET A 46 4.60 10.33 -1.16
C MET A 46 3.72 11.34 -0.42
N ASP A 47 3.96 11.51 0.88
CA ASP A 47 3.36 12.50 1.79
C ASP A 47 3.92 13.88 1.44
N ALA A 48 3.27 14.51 0.46
CA ALA A 48 3.74 15.77 -0.10
C ALA A 48 3.27 16.96 0.73
N ASP A 49 2.14 16.79 1.44
CA ASP A 49 1.58 17.82 2.32
C ASP A 49 2.13 17.76 3.75
N GLY A 50 2.80 16.67 4.14
CA GLY A 50 3.41 16.48 5.45
C GLY A 50 2.37 16.26 6.55
N SER A 51 1.18 15.77 6.19
CA SER A 51 0.10 15.46 7.13
C SER A 51 0.47 14.32 8.08
N GLY A 52 1.38 13.43 7.66
CA GLY A 52 1.65 12.17 8.35
C GLY A 52 0.58 11.10 8.10
N GLY A 53 -0.32 11.36 7.14
CA GLY A 53 -1.26 10.45 6.51
C GLY A 53 -0.92 10.30 5.02
N LEU A 54 -1.33 9.20 4.40
CA LEU A 54 -1.38 9.10 2.93
C LEU A 54 -2.82 8.88 2.54
N ASP A 55 -3.39 9.85 1.83
CA ASP A 55 -4.69 9.71 1.19
C ASP A 55 -4.56 8.94 -0.15
N PHE A 56 -5.70 8.58 -0.74
CA PHE A 56 -5.73 7.92 -2.05
C PHE A 56 -4.94 8.69 -3.12
N LYS A 57 -5.03 10.03 -3.16
CA LYS A 57 -4.37 10.84 -4.18
C LYS A 57 -2.87 10.86 -3.98
N GLU A 58 -2.40 11.08 -2.75
CA GLU A 58 -0.98 11.05 -2.43
C GLU A 58 -0.38 9.67 -2.64
N PHE A 59 -1.07 8.62 -2.22
CA PHE A 59 -0.62 7.26 -2.46
C PHE A 59 -0.56 6.95 -3.96
N ASN A 60 -1.59 7.28 -4.75
CA ASN A 60 -1.63 7.05 -6.20
C ASN A 60 -0.59 7.91 -6.96
N ALA A 61 -0.41 9.16 -6.56
CA ALA A 61 0.63 10.03 -7.14
C ALA A 61 2.02 9.53 -6.77
N GLY A 62 2.20 9.14 -5.51
CA GLY A 62 3.41 8.58 -4.95
C GLY A 62 3.85 7.31 -5.67
N VAL A 63 2.96 6.33 -5.86
CA VAL A 63 3.30 5.08 -6.54
C VAL A 63 3.67 5.30 -8.01
N LYS A 64 3.12 6.35 -8.65
CA LYS A 64 3.49 6.77 -10.01
C LYS A 64 4.85 7.48 -10.05
N LEU A 65 5.24 8.15 -8.97
CA LEU A 65 6.54 8.82 -8.84
C LEU A 65 7.65 7.83 -8.49
N LEU A 66 7.33 6.75 -7.80
CA LEU A 66 8.28 5.69 -7.51
C LEU A 66 8.69 4.99 -8.81
N LYS A 67 10.00 4.90 -9.01
CA LYS A 67 10.59 4.13 -10.11
C LYS A 67 10.57 2.64 -9.75
N THR A 68 9.39 2.04 -9.78
CA THR A 68 9.22 0.60 -9.71
C THR A 68 9.43 -0.04 -11.09
N SER A 69 9.54 -1.37 -11.12
CA SER A 69 9.75 -2.12 -12.37
C SER A 69 8.59 -2.00 -13.36
N ALA A 70 7.39 -1.61 -12.91
CA ALA A 70 6.22 -1.44 -13.75
C ALA A 70 5.32 -0.30 -13.24
N PRO A 71 4.64 0.44 -14.15
CA PRO A 71 3.72 1.51 -13.76
C PRO A 71 2.57 0.96 -12.93
N ILE A 72 2.39 1.50 -11.73
CA ILE A 72 1.33 1.12 -10.81
C ILE A 72 0.09 1.96 -11.13
N HIS A 73 -1.02 1.27 -11.42
CA HIS A 73 -2.31 1.89 -11.67
C HIS A 73 -3.27 1.50 -10.54
N LEU A 74 -3.40 2.37 -9.55
CA LEU A 74 -4.32 2.19 -8.43
C LEU A 74 -5.63 2.95 -8.70
N LEU A 75 -6.76 2.26 -8.55
CA LEU A 75 -8.11 2.83 -8.58
C LEU A 75 -8.66 3.00 -7.15
N GLU A 76 -9.75 3.76 -7.00
CA GLU A 76 -10.44 3.93 -5.70
C GLU A 76 -10.90 2.59 -5.14
N ASP A 77 -11.53 1.73 -5.95
CA ASP A 77 -11.87 0.36 -5.54
C ASP A 77 -10.66 -0.41 -5.00
N ASP A 78 -9.49 -0.30 -5.64
CA ASP A 78 -8.27 -0.98 -5.21
C ASP A 78 -7.77 -0.44 -3.86
N TYR A 79 -7.96 0.86 -3.62
CA TYR A 79 -7.60 1.53 -2.38
C TYR A 79 -8.51 1.13 -1.22
N ASP A 80 -9.83 1.06 -1.44
CA ASP A 80 -10.78 0.54 -0.45
C ASP A 80 -10.40 -0.89 -0.05
N ILE A 81 -10.11 -1.76 -1.01
CA ILE A 81 -9.69 -3.14 -0.72
C ILE A 81 -8.37 -3.17 0.05
N LEU A 82 -7.38 -2.36 -0.35
CA LEU A 82 -6.08 -2.27 0.33
C LEU A 82 -6.24 -1.86 1.79
N THR A 83 -7.12 -0.89 2.02
CA THR A 83 -7.39 -0.32 3.35
C THR A 83 -8.38 -1.16 4.14
N GLU A 84 -8.79 -2.34 3.64
CA GLU A 84 -9.85 -3.18 4.19
C GLU A 84 -11.12 -2.35 4.48
N ASP A 85 -11.64 -1.65 3.47
CA ASP A 85 -12.81 -0.77 3.52
C ASP A 85 -12.61 0.39 4.52
N GLY A 86 -11.43 1.01 4.47
CA GLY A 86 -11.06 2.10 5.39
C GLY A 86 -10.76 1.66 6.83
N LYS A 87 -10.68 0.36 7.12
CA LYS A 87 -10.26 -0.17 8.44
C LYS A 87 -8.87 0.30 8.85
N TRP A 88 -7.99 0.52 7.87
CA TRP A 88 -6.65 1.03 8.08
C TRP A 88 -6.51 2.53 7.84
N THR A 89 -7.60 3.24 7.55
CA THR A 89 -7.58 4.69 7.39
C THR A 89 -8.16 5.40 8.61
N ASN A 90 -7.76 6.66 8.82
CA ASN A 90 -8.36 7.56 9.79
C ASN A 90 -9.72 8.09 9.28
N GLU A 91 -10.34 9.01 10.04
CA GLU A 91 -11.62 9.65 9.66
C GLU A 91 -11.53 10.47 8.36
N GLU A 92 -10.32 10.78 7.90
CA GLU A 92 -10.02 11.53 6.67
C GLU A 92 -9.73 10.61 5.47
N GLY A 93 -9.69 9.29 5.67
CA GLY A 93 -9.40 8.32 4.61
C GLY A 93 -7.90 8.11 4.36
N GLU A 94 -7.05 8.48 5.31
CA GLU A 94 -5.60 8.42 5.21
C GLU A 94 -5.02 7.35 6.14
N PHE A 95 -3.96 6.68 5.70
CA PHE A 95 -3.24 5.73 6.55
C PHE A 95 -1.83 6.20 6.89
N SER A 96 -1.38 5.89 8.09
CA SER A 96 -0.04 6.23 8.61
C SER A 96 1.04 5.29 8.06
N ALA A 97 2.29 5.71 8.14
CA ALA A 97 3.45 4.88 7.78
C ALA A 97 3.44 3.52 8.51
N GLU A 98 3.04 3.48 9.79
CA GLU A 98 2.94 2.24 10.56
C GLU A 98 1.88 1.28 10.01
N GLN A 99 0.72 1.80 9.60
CA GLN A 99 -0.37 0.99 9.02
C GLN A 99 0.05 0.45 7.66
N PHE A 100 0.67 1.29 6.84
CA PHE A 100 1.25 0.87 5.56
C PHE A 100 2.32 -0.21 5.73
N GLN A 101 3.22 -0.06 6.70
CA GLN A 101 4.19 -1.11 7.05
C GLN A 101 3.51 -2.40 7.49
N GLY A 102 2.43 -2.31 8.27
CA GLY A 102 1.62 -3.45 8.68
C GLY A 102 1.07 -4.22 7.48
N MET A 103 0.47 -3.53 6.52
CA MET A 103 -0.03 -4.11 5.27
C MET A 103 1.09 -4.80 4.49
N MET A 104 2.19 -4.08 4.23
CA MET A 104 3.32 -4.58 3.43
C MET A 104 3.99 -5.79 4.08
N ARG A 105 4.12 -5.81 5.40
CA ARG A 105 4.70 -6.93 6.15
C ARG A 105 3.77 -8.12 6.22
N SER A 106 2.46 -7.89 6.30
CA SER A 106 1.45 -8.96 6.26
C SER A 106 1.51 -9.68 4.90
N GLU A 107 1.68 -8.92 3.83
CA GLU A 107 1.81 -9.46 2.47
C GLU A 107 3.14 -10.18 2.22
N LEU A 108 4.27 -9.64 2.69
CA LEU A 108 5.59 -10.30 2.58
C LEU A 108 5.69 -11.61 3.37
N ARG A 109 4.86 -11.80 4.41
CA ARG A 109 4.85 -13.01 5.24
C ARG A 109 3.91 -14.10 4.73
N ARG A 110 3.14 -13.82 3.68
CA ARG A 110 2.10 -14.72 3.17
C ARG A 110 2.65 -15.81 2.25
#